data_AF-A0A7Z0BKG5-F1
#
_entry.id   AF-A0A7Z0BKG5-F1
#
_cell.length_a   1.000
_cell.length_b   1.000
_cell.length_c   1.000
_cell.angle_alpha   90.00
_cell.angle_beta   90.00
_cell.angle_gamma   90.00
#
_symmetry.space_group_name_H-M   'P 1'
#
loop_
_entity.id
_entity.type
_entity.pdbx_description
1 polymer ?
#
loop_
_entity_poly.entity_id
_entity_poly.type
_entity_poly.pdbx_seq_one_letter_code
_entity_poly.pdbx_strand_id
1 'polypeptide(L)'
;MAMCTALTSCSTSEPEGGLPPDYVSRLWVEREVMVRTLDRMLVENDPEEVVANISGGRDRLLDSRVLQETDDGYVVELDKEVWRTEEVDGLARVDDALIDAMESNEVTWCDEAVSGEEFVDAYMDEFWDTLDTNEEYTASITDYVDCGDGHP
;
A
#
# COMPACT_ATOMS: atom_id res chain seq x y z
N MET A 1 48.59 27.17 -44.60
CA MET A 1 47.18 27.27 -44.18
C MET A 1 46.80 25.94 -43.57
N ALA A 2 46.68 25.89 -42.24
CA ALA A 2 46.26 24.70 -41.52
C ALA A 2 44.76 24.82 -41.22
N MET A 3 43.97 23.85 -41.68
CA MET A 3 42.54 23.74 -41.37
C MET A 3 42.38 22.91 -40.10
N CYS A 4 41.86 23.52 -39.04
CA CYS A 4 41.45 22.81 -37.83
C CYS A 4 40.07 22.18 -38.07
N THR A 5 40.01 20.85 -38.10
CA THR A 5 38.77 20.07 -38.00
C THR A 5 38.36 19.98 -36.53
N ALA A 6 37.41 20.82 -36.11
CA ALA A 6 36.77 20.70 -34.80
C ALA A 6 35.68 19.62 -34.87
N LEU A 7 35.91 18.50 -34.21
CA LEU A 7 34.90 17.47 -33.96
C LEU A 7 33.87 18.03 -32.98
N THR A 8 32.67 18.34 -33.48
CA THR A 8 31.54 18.68 -32.61
C THR A 8 30.92 17.37 -32.14
N SER A 9 31.40 16.87 -31.00
CA SER A 9 30.74 15.80 -30.25
C SER A 9 29.51 16.40 -29.58
N CYS A 10 28.35 16.32 -30.24
CA CYS A 10 27.08 16.55 -29.56
C CYS A 10 26.79 15.32 -28.69
N SER A 11 27.21 15.36 -27.42
CA SER A 11 26.57 14.55 -26.39
C SER A 11 25.13 15.04 -26.28
N THR A 12 24.22 14.33 -26.93
CA THR A 12 22.83 14.30 -26.50
C THR A 12 22.87 13.73 -25.08
N SER A 13 22.67 14.60 -24.09
CA SER A 13 22.21 14.15 -22.78
C SER A 13 20.82 13.58 -23.01
N GLU A 14 20.67 12.27 -22.78
CA GLU A 14 19.36 11.64 -22.65
C GLU A 14 18.57 12.46 -21.60
N PRO A 15 17.29 12.79 -21.84
CA PRO A 15 16.52 13.43 -20.80
C PRO A 15 16.45 12.43 -19.65
N GLU A 16 16.95 12.83 -18.48
CA GLU A 16 16.66 12.15 -17.22
C GLU A 16 15.15 12.27 -17.02
N GLY A 17 14.41 11.31 -17.57
CA GLY A 17 12.98 11.15 -17.38
C GLY A 17 12.73 10.68 -15.96
N GLY A 18 12.91 11.59 -15.00
CA GLY A 18 12.37 11.42 -13.66
C GLY A 18 10.86 11.32 -13.76
N LEU A 19 10.26 10.48 -12.92
CA LEU A 19 8.82 10.43 -12.78
C LEU A 19 8.30 11.85 -12.44
N PRO A 20 7.11 12.23 -12.92
CA PRO A 20 6.48 13.47 -12.53
C PRO A 20 6.49 13.66 -11.01
N PRO A 21 6.66 14.88 -10.49
CA PRO A 21 6.68 15.14 -9.04
C PRO A 21 5.38 14.75 -8.32
N ASP A 22 4.30 14.63 -9.09
CA ASP A 22 2.95 14.20 -8.73
C ASP A 22 2.69 12.72 -9.07
N TYR A 23 3.69 11.95 -9.50
CA TYR A 23 3.51 10.54 -9.81
C TYR A 23 3.10 9.75 -8.56
N VAL A 24 1.92 9.14 -8.64
CA VAL A 24 1.43 8.17 -7.66
C VAL A 24 1.70 6.75 -8.16
N SER A 25 2.35 5.94 -7.33
CA SER A 25 2.62 4.54 -7.65
C SER A 25 1.37 3.69 -7.41
N ARG A 26 0.98 2.86 -8.38
CA ARG A 26 -0.08 1.84 -8.20
C ARG A 26 0.13 1.00 -6.94
N LEU A 27 1.35 0.50 -6.76
CA LEU A 27 1.74 -0.30 -5.61
C LEU A 27 1.70 0.50 -4.30
N TRP A 28 1.77 1.84 -4.37
CA TRP A 28 1.58 2.66 -3.18
C TRP A 28 0.10 2.75 -2.80
N VAL A 29 -0.78 2.95 -3.79
CA VAL A 29 -2.24 3.01 -3.57
C VAL A 29 -2.75 1.69 -3.00
N GLU A 30 -2.44 0.58 -3.69
CA GLU A 30 -2.87 -0.76 -3.29
C GLU A 30 -2.42 -1.08 -1.85
N ARG A 31 -1.16 -0.80 -1.51
CA ARG A 31 -0.65 -0.96 -0.15
C ARG A 31 -1.40 -0.08 0.86
N GLU A 32 -1.69 1.17 0.53
CA GLU A 32 -2.42 2.06 1.44
C GLU A 32 -3.82 1.52 1.72
N VAL A 33 -4.53 1.03 0.70
CA VAL A 33 -5.85 0.38 0.88
C VAL A 33 -5.72 -0.84 1.79
N MET A 34 -4.80 -1.76 1.49
CA MET A 34 -4.62 -2.98 2.28
C MET A 34 -4.29 -2.69 3.75
N VAL A 35 -3.39 -1.73 4.01
CA VAL A 35 -2.99 -1.35 5.38
C VAL A 35 -4.16 -0.76 6.16
N ARG A 36 -4.94 0.13 5.54
CA ARG A 36 -6.11 0.75 6.16
C ARG A 36 -7.23 -0.25 6.40
N THR A 37 -7.45 -1.15 5.45
CA THR A 37 -8.40 -2.25 5.59
C THR A 37 -7.99 -3.19 6.72
N LEU A 38 -6.71 -3.55 6.83
CA LEU A 38 -6.21 -4.38 7.93
C LEU A 38 -6.36 -3.69 9.29
N ASP A 39 -6.04 -2.40 9.37
CA ASP A 39 -6.25 -1.59 10.59
C ASP A 39 -7.73 -1.65 11.03
N ARG A 40 -8.64 -1.44 10.08
CA ARG A 40 -10.08 -1.51 10.35
C ARG A 40 -10.55 -2.92 10.71
N MET A 41 -10.00 -3.97 10.09
CA MET A 41 -10.29 -5.36 10.44
C MET A 41 -9.99 -5.65 11.91
N LEU A 42 -8.86 -5.15 12.44
CA LEU A 42 -8.51 -5.34 13.86
C LEU A 42 -9.44 -4.58 14.80
N VAL A 43 -10.06 -3.49 14.35
CA VAL A 43 -11.03 -2.72 15.16
C VAL A 43 -12.42 -3.36 15.16
N GLU A 44 -12.87 -3.85 14.01
CA GLU A 44 -14.24 -4.32 13.81
C GLU A 44 -14.43 -5.81 14.13
N ASN A 45 -13.37 -6.61 14.04
CA ASN A 45 -13.39 -8.04 14.34
C ASN A 45 -12.54 -8.36 15.59
N ASP A 46 -12.46 -9.65 15.96
CA ASP A 46 -11.54 -10.10 17.01
C ASP A 46 -10.09 -10.01 16.50
N PRO A 47 -9.21 -9.16 17.09
CA PRO A 47 -7.84 -8.98 16.62
C PRO A 47 -7.03 -10.28 16.64
N GLU A 48 -7.26 -11.15 17.62
CA GLU A 48 -6.54 -12.42 17.74
C GLU A 48 -6.94 -13.38 16.61
N GLU A 49 -8.22 -13.40 16.25
CA GLU A 49 -8.72 -14.20 15.13
C GLU A 49 -8.19 -13.67 13.80
N VAL A 50 -8.27 -12.36 13.57
CA VAL A 50 -7.74 -11.73 12.35
C VAL A 50 -6.27 -12.07 12.17
N VAL A 51 -5.44 -11.87 13.20
CA VAL A 51 -4.00 -12.15 13.14
C VAL A 51 -3.70 -13.64 13.04
N ALA A 52 -4.50 -14.51 13.68
CA ALA A 52 -4.34 -15.96 13.54
C ALA A 52 -4.68 -16.47 12.13
N ASN A 53 -5.60 -15.80 11.44
CA ASN A 53 -5.96 -16.14 10.05
C ASN A 53 -4.86 -15.73 9.06
N ILE A 54 -4.12 -14.65 9.34
CA ILE A 54 -2.95 -14.27 8.56
C ILE A 54 -1.91 -15.39 8.68
N SER A 55 -1.78 -16.20 7.64
CA SER A 55 -0.92 -17.37 7.68
C SER A 55 0.54 -17.00 7.38
N GLY A 56 1.03 -17.27 6.18
CA GLY A 56 2.44 -17.09 5.77
C GLY A 56 2.98 -15.67 5.95
N GLY A 57 2.12 -14.64 5.96
CA GLY A 57 2.48 -13.24 6.08
C GLY A 57 2.64 -12.70 7.50
N ARG A 58 2.07 -13.35 8.52
CA ARG A 58 1.96 -12.75 9.87
C ARG A 58 3.30 -12.37 10.46
N ASP A 59 4.24 -13.32 10.49
CA ASP A 59 5.55 -13.09 11.09
C ASP A 59 6.30 -11.95 10.35
N ARG A 60 6.08 -11.80 9.03
CA ARG A 60 6.63 -10.67 8.27
C ARG A 60 6.00 -9.33 8.64
N LEU A 61 4.69 -9.28 8.85
CA LEU A 61 4.03 -8.05 9.30
C LEU A 61 4.51 -7.63 10.69
N LEU A 62 4.74 -8.60 11.58
CA LEU A 62 5.31 -8.35 12.92
C LEU A 62 6.77 -7.89 12.85
N ASP A 63 7.61 -8.60 12.11
CA ASP A 63 9.04 -8.28 11.98
C ASP A 63 9.26 -6.93 11.29
N SER A 64 8.45 -6.61 10.27
CA SER A 64 8.48 -5.30 9.60
C SER A 64 7.83 -4.17 10.40
N ARG A 65 7.21 -4.48 11.54
CA ARG A 65 6.44 -3.55 12.39
C ARG A 65 5.20 -2.93 11.75
N VAL A 66 4.74 -3.46 10.62
CA VAL A 66 3.44 -3.07 10.06
C VAL A 66 2.32 -3.52 11.00
N LEU A 67 2.46 -4.71 11.59
CA LEU A 67 1.64 -5.19 12.68
C LEU A 67 2.47 -5.14 13.97
N GLN A 68 1.90 -4.67 15.07
CA GLN A 68 2.55 -4.61 16.37
C GLN A 68 1.70 -5.27 17.44
N GLU A 69 2.31 -6.12 18.26
CA GLU A 69 1.70 -6.65 19.48
C GLU A 69 1.87 -5.63 20.61
N THR A 70 0.78 -5.37 21.32
CA THR A 70 0.66 -4.42 22.42
C THR A 70 0.05 -5.13 23.64
N ASP A 71 0.01 -4.45 24.79
CA ASP A 71 -0.65 -4.99 25.98
C ASP A 71 -2.16 -5.24 25.78
N ASP A 72 -2.77 -4.56 24.81
CA ASP A 72 -4.20 -4.60 24.50
C ASP A 72 -4.54 -5.43 23.24
N GLY A 73 -3.57 -6.20 22.70
CA GLY A 73 -3.72 -7.00 21.48
C GLY A 73 -2.89 -6.46 20.33
N TYR A 74 -3.42 -6.45 19.11
CA TYR A 74 -2.68 -6.07 17.91
C TYR A 74 -3.10 -4.71 17.36
N VAL A 75 -2.14 -3.95 16.81
CA VAL A 75 -2.38 -2.68 16.11
C VAL A 75 -1.60 -2.63 14.80
N VAL A 76 -2.12 -1.92 13.80
CA VAL A 76 -1.39 -1.62 12.57
C VAL A 76 -0.63 -0.30 12.72
N GLU A 77 0.64 -0.27 12.30
CA GLU A 77 1.43 0.95 12.18
C GLU A 77 1.16 1.64 10.85
N LEU A 78 0.51 2.81 10.89
CA LEU A 78 0.22 3.60 9.70
C LEU A 78 1.39 4.53 9.31
N ASP A 79 2.30 4.83 10.24
CA ASP A 79 3.50 5.60 9.94
C ASP A 79 4.57 4.73 9.28
N LYS A 80 4.63 4.81 7.94
CA LYS A 80 5.59 4.07 7.11
C LYS A 80 7.05 4.42 7.42
N GLU A 81 7.35 5.53 8.11
CA GLU A 81 8.72 5.85 8.54
C GLU A 81 9.19 4.96 9.70
N VAL A 82 8.25 4.33 10.43
CA VAL A 82 8.54 3.44 11.56
C VAL A 82 8.76 1.99 11.10
N TRP A 83 8.34 1.66 9.89
CA TRP A 83 8.44 0.32 9.34
C TRP A 83 9.88 -0.11 9.12
N ARG A 84 10.14 -1.40 9.34
CA ARG A 84 11.45 -2.04 9.21
C ARG A 84 11.48 -3.03 8.06
N THR A 85 11.22 -2.51 6.87
CA THR A 85 11.10 -3.36 5.67
C THR A 85 12.38 -4.14 5.38
N GLU A 86 13.55 -3.63 5.78
CA GLU A 86 14.84 -4.29 5.67
C GLU A 86 14.97 -5.56 6.53
N GLU A 87 14.19 -5.68 7.61
CA GLU A 87 14.17 -6.88 8.46
C GLU A 87 13.45 -8.06 7.76
N VAL A 88 12.71 -7.78 6.69
CA VAL A 88 11.92 -8.78 5.93
C VAL A 88 12.26 -8.82 4.43
N ASP A 89 13.48 -8.48 4.02
CA ASP A 89 13.92 -8.45 2.62
C ASP A 89 13.21 -7.41 1.72
N GLY A 90 12.69 -6.33 2.31
CA GLY A 90 12.21 -5.14 1.63
C GLY A 90 10.68 -5.03 1.50
N LEU A 91 10.24 -3.90 0.95
CA LEU A 91 8.82 -3.53 0.88
C LEU A 91 7.95 -4.55 0.13
N ALA A 92 8.48 -5.21 -0.89
CA ALA A 92 7.72 -6.22 -1.64
C ALA A 92 7.28 -7.40 -0.76
N ARG A 93 8.06 -7.74 0.28
CA ARG A 93 7.68 -8.80 1.22
C ARG A 93 6.63 -8.37 2.23
N VAL A 94 6.55 -7.07 2.50
CA VAL A 94 5.43 -6.50 3.25
C VAL A 94 4.17 -6.53 2.38
N ASP A 95 4.27 -6.20 1.09
CA ASP A 95 3.15 -6.28 0.16
C ASP A 95 2.60 -7.71 0.05
N ASP A 96 3.48 -8.70 -0.15
CA ASP A 96 3.10 -10.13 -0.15
C ASP A 96 2.34 -10.49 1.14
N ALA A 97 2.80 -9.99 2.29
CA ALA A 97 2.21 -10.31 3.58
C ALA A 97 0.87 -9.59 3.84
N LEU A 98 0.69 -8.39 3.28
CA LEU A 98 -0.59 -7.68 3.28
C LEU A 98 -1.60 -8.38 2.37
N ILE A 99 -1.18 -8.86 1.21
CA ILE A 99 -2.01 -9.69 0.31
C ILE A 99 -2.48 -10.95 1.06
N ASP A 100 -1.57 -11.68 1.70
CA ASP A 100 -1.92 -12.85 2.53
C ASP A 100 -2.98 -12.51 3.60
N ALA A 101 -2.92 -11.30 4.18
CA ALA A 101 -3.87 -10.85 5.19
C ALA A 101 -5.26 -10.55 4.59
N MET A 102 -5.31 -9.94 3.41
CA MET A 102 -6.54 -9.64 2.68
C MET A 102 -7.22 -10.91 2.15
N GLU A 103 -6.45 -11.88 1.66
CA GLU A 103 -6.97 -13.18 1.21
C GLU A 103 -7.56 -14.02 2.36
N SER A 104 -7.02 -13.86 3.57
CA SER A 104 -7.35 -14.71 4.72
C SER A 104 -8.45 -14.14 5.63
N ASN A 105 -8.89 -12.90 5.39
CA ASN A 105 -9.86 -12.21 6.24
C ASN A 105 -10.98 -11.57 5.40
N GLU A 106 -12.12 -11.31 6.06
CA GLU A 106 -13.30 -10.72 5.44
C GLU A 106 -13.52 -9.29 5.95
N VAL A 107 -14.01 -8.44 5.06
CA VAL A 107 -14.59 -7.14 5.41
C VAL A 107 -16.05 -7.37 5.75
N THR A 108 -16.40 -7.17 7.02
CA THR A 108 -17.71 -7.52 7.58
C THR A 108 -18.48 -6.31 8.11
N TRP A 109 -17.85 -5.13 8.16
CA TRP A 109 -18.43 -3.91 8.73
C TRP A 109 -19.17 -3.03 7.71
N CYS A 110 -19.02 -3.32 6.42
CA CYS A 110 -19.87 -2.75 5.37
C CYS A 110 -21.13 -3.63 5.15
N ASP A 111 -21.96 -3.28 4.16
CA ASP A 111 -23.28 -3.92 3.96
C ASP A 111 -23.21 -5.44 3.74
N GLU A 112 -22.42 -5.89 2.76
CA GLU A 112 -22.22 -7.31 2.42
C GLU A 112 -20.81 -7.74 2.82
N ALA A 113 -20.71 -8.93 3.41
CA ALA A 113 -19.42 -9.52 3.73
C ALA A 113 -18.71 -9.96 2.45
N VAL A 114 -17.51 -9.46 2.24
CA VAL A 114 -16.63 -9.77 1.10
C VAL A 114 -15.24 -10.13 1.61
N SER A 115 -14.44 -10.84 0.82
CA SER A 115 -13.03 -11.03 1.19
C SER A 115 -12.29 -9.69 1.19
N GLY A 116 -11.23 -9.58 1.99
CA GLY A 116 -10.35 -8.41 1.96
C GLY A 116 -9.74 -8.18 0.58
N GLU A 117 -9.40 -9.27 -0.11
CA GLU A 117 -8.90 -9.23 -1.50
C GLU A 117 -9.94 -8.59 -2.43
N GLU A 118 -11.20 -9.07 -2.42
CA GLU A 118 -12.27 -8.53 -3.26
C GLU A 118 -12.57 -7.06 -2.94
N PHE A 119 -12.50 -6.68 -1.66
CA PHE A 119 -12.67 -5.29 -1.22
C PHE A 119 -11.56 -4.38 -1.76
N VAL A 120 -10.29 -4.81 -1.68
CA VAL A 120 -9.15 -4.05 -2.21
C VAL A 120 -9.20 -3.97 -3.73
N ASP A 121 -9.49 -5.09 -4.40
CA ASP A 121 -9.61 -5.15 -5.86
C ASP A 121 -10.71 -4.23 -6.38
N ALA A 122 -11.87 -4.18 -5.71
CA ALA A 122 -12.96 -3.28 -6.08
C ALA A 122 -12.53 -1.81 -6.01
N TYR A 123 -11.83 -1.40 -4.94
CA TYR A 123 -11.26 -0.05 -4.85
C TYR A 123 -10.27 0.22 -5.98
N MET A 124 -9.35 -0.72 -6.22
CA MET A 124 -8.34 -0.56 -7.25
C MET A 124 -8.97 -0.50 -8.64
N ASP A 125 -10.01 -1.27 -8.93
CA ASP A 125 -10.68 -1.25 -10.24
C ASP A 125 -11.46 0.05 -10.48
N GLU A 126 -12.03 0.65 -9.43
CA GLU A 126 -12.81 1.87 -9.53
C GLU A 126 -11.94 3.13 -9.55
N PHE A 127 -10.95 3.23 -8.65
CA PHE A 127 -10.24 4.49 -8.39
C PHE A 127 -8.84 4.56 -9.00
N TRP A 128 -8.21 3.43 -9.34
CA TRP A 128 -6.91 3.45 -10.00
C TRP A 128 -7.01 4.21 -11.34
N ASP A 129 -6.12 5.19 -11.54
CA ASP A 129 -6.10 6.11 -12.68
C ASP A 129 -7.23 7.17 -12.72
N THR A 130 -8.02 7.32 -11.65
CA THR A 130 -9.05 8.38 -11.55
C THR A 130 -8.63 9.59 -10.70
N LEU A 131 -7.64 9.42 -9.82
CA LEU A 131 -7.10 10.45 -8.94
C LEU A 131 -5.62 10.70 -9.26
N ASP A 132 -5.16 11.93 -9.01
CA ASP A 132 -3.85 12.40 -9.47
C ASP A 132 -2.81 12.46 -8.34
N THR A 133 -3.23 12.60 -7.07
CA THR A 133 -2.31 12.87 -5.95
C THR A 133 -2.45 11.89 -4.80
N ASN A 134 -1.35 11.68 -4.05
CA ASN A 134 -1.38 10.87 -2.82
C ASN A 134 -2.42 11.38 -1.81
N GLU A 135 -2.65 12.70 -1.73
CA GLU A 135 -3.63 13.30 -0.82
C GLU A 135 -5.06 12.89 -1.20
N GLU A 136 -5.41 12.96 -2.49
CA GLU A 136 -6.71 12.52 -3.00
C GLU A 136 -6.92 11.03 -2.77
N TYR A 137 -5.91 10.19 -3.07
CA TYR A 137 -5.98 8.76 -2.79
C TYR A 137 -6.13 8.49 -1.29
N THR A 138 -5.37 9.16 -0.40
CA THR A 138 -5.53 8.95 1.04
C THR A 138 -6.94 9.32 1.53
N ALA A 139 -7.51 10.42 1.04
CA ALA A 139 -8.88 10.82 1.38
C ALA A 139 -9.90 9.79 0.87
N SER A 140 -9.77 9.38 -0.39
CA SER A 140 -10.61 8.37 -1.04
C SER A 140 -10.57 7.02 -0.32
N ILE A 141 -9.37 6.50 -0.01
CA ILE A 141 -9.18 5.24 0.72
C ILE A 141 -9.81 5.32 2.12
N THR A 142 -9.62 6.43 2.82
CA THR A 142 -10.17 6.59 4.18
C THR A 142 -11.69 6.55 4.15
N ASP A 143 -12.32 7.27 3.22
CA ASP A 143 -13.77 7.25 3.04
C ASP A 143 -14.28 5.85 2.65
N TYR A 144 -13.62 5.21 1.67
CA TYR A 144 -14.00 3.88 1.20
C TYR A 144 -13.93 2.80 2.30
N VAL A 145 -12.84 2.77 3.09
CA VAL A 145 -12.68 1.82 4.21
C VAL A 145 -13.73 2.06 5.30
N ASP A 146 -14.22 3.30 5.45
CA ASP A 146 -15.36 3.66 6.31
C ASP A 146 -16.73 3.39 5.65
N CYS A 147 -16.77 2.59 4.58
CA CYS A 147 -17.94 2.24 3.78
C CYS A 147 -18.62 3.43 3.09
N GLY A 148 -17.85 4.51 2.85
CA GLY A 148 -18.22 5.59 1.96
C GLY A 148 -18.10 5.20 0.49
N ASP A 149 -18.32 6.16 -0.39
CA ASP A 149 -18.27 5.94 -1.85
C ASP A 149 -16.87 6.18 -2.43
N GLY A 150 -15.88 6.52 -1.61
CA GLY A 150 -14.50 6.73 -2.02
C GLY A 150 -14.28 8.01 -2.82
N HIS A 151 -15.28 8.89 -2.96
CA HIS A 151 -15.13 10.15 -3.70
C HIS A 151 -14.77 11.32 -2.75
N PRO A 152 -13.59 11.96 -2.91
CA PRO A 152 -13.13 13.04 -2.03
C PRO A 152 -13.88 14.39 -2.21
#